data_AF-A0A512J9A4-F1
#
_entry.id   AF-A0A512J9A4-F1
#
_cell.length_a   1.000
_cell.length_b   1.000
_cell.length_c   1.000
_cell.angle_alpha   90.00
_cell.angle_beta   90.00
_cell.angle_gamma   90.00
#
_symmetry.space_group_name_H-M   'P 1'
#
loop_
_entity.id
_entity.type
_entity.pdbx_description
1 polymer ?
#
loop_
_entity_poly.entity_id
_entity_poly.type
_entity_poly.pdbx_seq_one_letter_code
_entity_poly.pdbx_strand_id
1 'polypeptide(L)'
;MWVAKLVLGGRRFEERRAQADDAGAEPGALPYPTAETAAIEWKARLEQAEGADTDVAAVQVPTVRSAVEAYVAARASRTATAGRDAESRLSKHVFSDADFADMPMARLTASAIQAWRRRLSKGLAPTTVTASSTISGRH
;
A
#
# COMPACT_ATOMS: atom_id res chain seq x y z
N MET A 1 25.08 -11.77 -15.72
CA MET A 1 23.83 -11.85 -16.53
C MET A 1 22.78 -11.00 -15.84
N TRP A 2 22.09 -10.14 -16.60
CA TRP A 2 21.01 -9.31 -16.08
C TRP A 2 19.70 -10.08 -16.00
N VAL A 3 19.05 -9.97 -14.84
CA VAL A 3 17.73 -10.53 -14.58
C VAL A 3 16.88 -9.45 -13.93
N ALA A 4 15.80 -9.05 -14.60
CA ALA A 4 14.81 -8.13 -14.05
C ALA A 4 13.73 -8.94 -13.31
N LYS A 5 13.31 -8.45 -12.15
CA LYS A 5 12.25 -9.05 -11.34
C LYS A 5 11.22 -7.99 -11.00
N LEU A 6 9.95 -8.31 -11.22
CA LEU A 6 8.82 -7.42 -10.93
C LEU A 6 7.76 -8.18 -10.14
N VAL A 7 7.15 -7.51 -9.16
CA VAL A 7 5.96 -8.01 -8.47
C VAL A 7 4.82 -7.04 -8.76
N LEU A 8 3.79 -7.55 -9.44
CA LEU A 8 2.61 -6.78 -9.85
C LEU A 8 1.36 -7.58 -9.50
N GLY A 9 0.39 -6.97 -8.81
CA GLY A 9 -0.85 -7.65 -8.41
C GLY A 9 -0.64 -8.91 -7.55
N GLY A 10 0.44 -8.98 -6.77
CA GLY A 10 0.81 -10.18 -5.98
C GLY A 10 1.42 -11.32 -6.79
N ARG A 11 1.58 -11.15 -8.11
CA ARG A 11 2.24 -12.10 -9.02
C ARG A 11 3.68 -11.65 -9.26
N ARG A 12 4.60 -12.61 -9.36
CA ARG A 12 6.02 -12.35 -9.62
C ARG A 12 6.37 -12.69 -11.06
N PHE A 13 7.07 -11.77 -11.71
CA PHE A 13 7.56 -11.88 -13.08
C PHE A 13 9.08 -11.79 -13.09
N GLU A 14 9.70 -12.54 -13.98
CA GLU A 14 11.15 -12.57 -14.17
C GLU A 14 11.47 -12.52 -15.67
N GLU A 15 12.35 -11.61 -16.06
CA GLU A 15 12.85 -11.51 -17.44
C GLU A 15 14.37 -11.59 -17.45
N ARG A 16 14.89 -12.53 -18.23
CA ARG A 16 16.34 -12.68 -18.46
C ARG A 16 16.71 -11.91 -19.71
N ARG A 17 17.76 -11.11 -19.61
CA ARG A 17 18.19 -10.20 -20.69
C ARG A 17 19.47 -10.71 -21.33
N ALA A 18 20.59 -10.08 -21.02
CA ALA A 18 21.89 -10.36 -21.63
C ALA A 18 22.98 -10.52 -20.56
N GLN A 19 24.18 -10.87 -20.99
CA GLN A 19 25.35 -10.89 -20.12
C GLN A 19 25.62 -9.49 -19.56
N ALA A 20 26.07 -9.44 -18.30
CA ALA A 20 26.39 -8.17 -17.65
C ALA A 20 27.79 -7.71 -18.06
N ASP A 21 28.02 -6.40 -18.09
CA ASP A 21 29.28 -5.75 -18.46
C ASP A 21 30.32 -5.76 -17.34
N ASP A 22 30.34 -6.84 -16.55
CA ASP A 22 31.29 -7.03 -15.46
C ASP A 22 32.73 -7.24 -15.99
N ALA A 23 33.73 -7.15 -15.12
CA ALA A 23 35.12 -7.38 -15.49
C ALA A 23 35.32 -8.76 -16.16
N GLY A 24 35.82 -8.76 -17.40
CA GLY A 24 35.97 -9.97 -18.22
C GLY A 24 34.76 -10.30 -19.11
N ALA A 25 33.84 -9.35 -19.31
CA ALA A 25 32.71 -9.55 -20.20
C ALA A 25 33.10 -9.61 -21.68
N GLU A 26 32.39 -10.45 -22.44
CA GLU A 26 32.54 -10.56 -23.89
C GLU A 26 32.07 -9.28 -24.60
N PRO A 27 32.60 -8.98 -25.80
CA PRO A 27 32.09 -7.91 -26.65
C PRO A 27 30.58 -8.08 -26.90
N GLY A 28 29.78 -7.07 -26.55
CA GLY A 28 28.31 -7.13 -26.63
C GLY A 28 27.59 -7.38 -25.31
N ALA A 29 28.31 -7.46 -24.19
CA ALA A 29 27.71 -7.41 -22.86
C ALA A 29 26.92 -6.11 -22.65
N LEU A 30 25.82 -6.21 -21.92
CA LEU A 30 24.88 -5.11 -21.76
C LEU A 30 25.30 -4.24 -20.58
N PRO A 31 25.50 -2.93 -20.78
CA PRO A 31 25.83 -2.03 -19.68
C PRO A 31 24.70 -1.89 -18.67
N TYR A 32 25.03 -1.71 -17.40
CA TYR A 32 24.03 -1.51 -16.33
C TYR A 32 22.97 -0.44 -16.66
N PRO A 33 23.30 0.78 -17.14
CA PRO A 33 22.28 1.79 -17.48
C PRO A 33 21.32 1.34 -18.59
N THR A 34 21.83 0.59 -19.56
CA THR A 34 21.03 0.02 -20.65
C THR A 34 20.13 -1.10 -20.14
N ALA A 35 20.64 -1.95 -19.24
CA ALA A 35 19.85 -2.98 -18.57
C ALA A 35 18.74 -2.39 -17.69
N GLU A 36 19.01 -1.28 -17.00
CA GLU A 36 18.05 -0.55 -16.19
C GLU A 36 16.93 0.06 -17.05
N THR A 37 17.30 0.77 -18.13
CA THR A 37 16.34 1.34 -19.08
C THR A 37 15.43 0.25 -19.66
N ALA A 38 16.02 -0.87 -20.07
CA ALA A 38 15.29 -2.01 -20.61
C ALA A 38 14.35 -2.67 -19.58
N ALA A 39 14.71 -2.67 -18.29
CA ALA A 39 13.86 -3.17 -17.21
C ALA A 39 12.66 -2.24 -16.96
N ILE A 40 12.86 -0.92 -17.03
CA ILE A 40 11.78 0.08 -16.91
C ILE A 40 10.79 -0.07 -18.07
N GLU A 41 11.27 -0.21 -19.30
CA GLU A 41 10.42 -0.43 -20.48
C GLU A 41 9.64 -1.74 -20.38
N TRP A 42 10.26 -2.80 -19.89
CA TRP A 42 9.57 -4.07 -19.64
C TRP A 42 8.47 -3.94 -18.61
N LYS A 43 8.76 -3.27 -17.49
CA LYS A 43 7.74 -2.97 -16.49
C LYS A 43 6.56 -2.24 -17.10
N ALA A 44 6.80 -1.18 -17.88
CA ALA A 44 5.74 -0.40 -18.51
C ALA A 44 4.86 -1.24 -19.46
N ARG A 45 5.48 -2.11 -20.27
CA ARG A 45 4.74 -3.05 -21.14
C ARG A 45 3.92 -4.05 -20.32
N LEU A 46 4.46 -4.56 -19.22
CA LEU A 46 3.77 -5.51 -18.36
C LEU A 46 2.57 -4.87 -17.65
N GLU A 47 2.73 -3.63 -17.17
CA GLU A 47 1.65 -2.84 -16.58
C GLU A 47 0.55 -2.52 -17.58
N GLN A 48 0.89 -2.24 -18.85
CA GLN A 48 -0.09 -2.06 -19.92
C GLN A 48 -0.82 -3.35 -20.28
N ALA A 49 -0.09 -4.48 -20.38
CA ALA A 49 -0.68 -5.78 -20.71
C ALA A 49 -1.62 -6.29 -19.60
N GLU A 50 -1.20 -6.20 -18.34
CA GLU A 50 -2.05 -6.58 -17.20
C GLU A 50 -3.17 -5.55 -16.98
N GLY A 51 -2.93 -4.26 -17.28
CA GLY A 51 -3.96 -3.22 -17.25
C GLY A 51 -5.05 -3.39 -18.32
N ALA A 52 -4.73 -3.98 -19.47
CA ALA A 52 -5.68 -4.26 -20.55
C ALA A 52 -6.63 -5.45 -20.25
N ASP A 53 -6.24 -6.37 -19.37
CA ASP A 53 -7.13 -7.42 -18.84
C ASP A 53 -7.92 -6.95 -17.61
N THR A 54 -7.69 -5.72 -17.14
CA THR A 54 -8.32 -5.15 -15.94
C THR A 54 -9.42 -4.15 -16.29
N ASP A 55 -10.38 -4.55 -17.14
CA ASP A 55 -11.52 -3.70 -17.51
C ASP A 55 -12.68 -3.72 -16.48
N VAL A 56 -12.44 -4.05 -15.20
CA VAL A 56 -13.49 -4.04 -14.15
C VAL A 56 -13.06 -3.48 -12.79
N ALA A 57 -11.85 -2.95 -12.64
CA ALA A 57 -11.51 -2.18 -11.44
C ALA A 57 -10.65 -1.00 -11.84
N ALA A 58 -11.30 0.16 -12.00
CA ALA A 58 -10.62 1.44 -12.01
C ALA A 58 -9.47 1.39 -11.01
N VAL A 59 -8.24 1.66 -11.47
CA VAL A 59 -7.06 1.82 -10.62
C VAL A 59 -7.30 3.09 -9.80
N GLN A 60 -8.19 2.97 -8.81
CA GLN A 60 -8.43 3.97 -7.79
C GLN A 60 -7.11 4.04 -7.03
N VAL A 61 -6.45 5.19 -7.11
CA VAL A 61 -5.27 5.47 -6.29
C VAL A 61 -5.69 5.13 -4.85
N PRO A 62 -5.05 4.15 -4.19
CA PRO A 62 -5.54 3.67 -2.90
C PRO A 62 -5.55 4.85 -1.93
N THR A 63 -6.72 5.16 -1.39
CA THR A 63 -6.93 6.20 -0.39
C THR A 63 -6.96 5.60 1.00
N VAL A 64 -6.87 6.44 2.02
CA VAL A 64 -7.07 6.02 3.41
C VAL A 64 -8.44 5.33 3.56
N ARG A 65 -9.48 5.84 2.90
CA ARG A 65 -10.83 5.26 2.88
C ARG A 65 -10.82 3.83 2.34
N SER A 66 -10.30 3.62 1.13
CA SER A 66 -10.29 2.29 0.52
C SER A 66 -9.45 1.30 1.34
N ALA A 67 -8.38 1.78 1.99
CA ALA A 67 -7.56 0.95 2.88
C ALA A 67 -8.32 0.53 4.15
N VAL A 68 -9.10 1.43 4.76
CA VAL A 68 -9.94 1.12 5.93
C VAL A 68 -11.05 0.15 5.56
N GLU A 69 -11.73 0.36 4.44
CA GLU A 69 -12.77 -0.56 3.93
C GLU A 69 -12.21 -1.96 3.69
N ALA A 70 -11.05 -2.06 3.03
CA ALA A 70 -10.36 -3.34 2.81
C ALA A 70 -9.96 -4.02 4.14
N TYR A 71 -9.48 -3.25 5.12
CA TYR A 71 -9.13 -3.78 6.44
C TYR A 71 -10.36 -4.31 7.18
N VAL A 72 -11.48 -3.57 7.17
CA VAL A 72 -12.74 -3.99 7.79
C VAL A 72 -13.23 -5.29 7.16
N ALA A 73 -13.26 -5.37 5.83
CA ALA A 73 -13.67 -6.59 5.11
C ALA A 73 -12.78 -7.79 5.48
N ALA A 74 -11.46 -7.60 5.52
CA ALA A 74 -10.50 -8.63 5.92
C ALA A 74 -10.60 -9.02 7.40
N ARG A 75 -11.10 -8.14 8.27
CA ARG A 75 -11.29 -8.43 9.69
C ARG A 75 -12.61 -9.13 9.96
N ALA A 76 -13.68 -8.73 9.27
CA ALA A 76 -15.00 -9.34 9.35
C ALA A 76 -14.97 -10.82 8.92
N SER A 77 -14.16 -11.17 7.92
CA SER A 77 -13.98 -12.56 7.48
C SER A 77 -13.30 -13.46 8.52
N ARG A 78 -12.56 -12.89 9.48
CA ARG A 78 -11.90 -13.64 10.55
C ARG A 78 -12.77 -13.80 11.79
N THR A 79 -13.55 -12.78 12.14
CA THR A 79 -14.48 -12.82 13.29
C THR A 79 -15.55 -11.75 13.11
N ALA A 80 -16.80 -12.16 12.87
CA ALA A 80 -17.90 -11.25 12.58
C ALA A 80 -18.13 -10.18 13.66
N THR A 81 -17.95 -10.53 14.94
CA THR A 81 -18.15 -9.61 16.08
C THR A 81 -17.04 -8.57 16.19
N ALA A 82 -15.78 -8.99 16.01
CA ALA A 82 -14.63 -8.08 16.06
C ALA A 82 -14.53 -7.18 14.81
N GLY A 83 -15.09 -7.63 13.68
CA GLY A 83 -15.23 -6.83 12.47
C GLY A 83 -16.14 -5.62 12.69
N ARG A 84 -17.33 -5.82 13.27
CA ARG A 84 -18.31 -4.74 13.51
C ARG A 84 -17.80 -3.65 14.45
N ASP A 85 -17.07 -4.01 15.51
CA ASP A 85 -16.53 -3.03 16.45
C ASP A 85 -15.38 -2.21 15.84
N ALA A 86 -14.50 -2.85 15.07
CA ALA A 86 -13.42 -2.17 14.36
C ALA A 86 -13.95 -1.27 13.24
N GLU A 87 -14.96 -1.75 12.52
CA GLU A 87 -15.72 -0.99 11.51
C GLU A 87 -16.39 0.23 12.13
N SER A 88 -17.15 0.06 13.21
CA SER A 88 -17.87 1.16 13.85
C SER A 88 -16.92 2.27 14.30
N ARG A 89 -15.74 1.92 14.85
CA ARG A 89 -14.77 2.91 15.33
C ARG A 89 -13.98 3.56 14.19
N LEU A 90 -13.44 2.77 13.26
CA LEU A 90 -12.62 3.30 12.18
C LEU A 90 -13.46 4.09 11.18
N SER A 91 -14.61 3.59 10.78
CA SER A 91 -15.51 4.30 9.85
C SER A 91 -16.01 5.61 10.49
N LYS A 92 -16.33 5.63 11.78
CA LYS A 92 -16.79 6.85 12.47
C LYS A 92 -15.71 7.92 12.57
N HIS A 93 -14.45 7.54 12.81
CA HIS A 93 -13.36 8.51 13.02
C HIS A 93 -12.63 8.89 11.73
N VAL A 94 -12.46 7.95 10.82
CA VAL A 94 -11.75 8.20 9.56
C VAL A 94 -12.70 8.86 8.56
N PHE A 95 -13.94 8.36 8.40
CA PHE A 95 -14.84 8.89 7.38
C PHE A 95 -15.53 10.20 7.76
N SER A 96 -15.43 10.63 9.03
CA SER A 96 -15.91 11.95 9.46
C SER A 96 -14.98 13.10 9.03
N ASP A 97 -13.76 12.79 8.60
CA ASP A 97 -12.81 13.75 8.05
C ASP A 97 -12.54 13.38 6.58
N ALA A 98 -13.32 13.96 5.66
CA ALA A 98 -13.26 13.63 4.23
C ALA A 98 -11.88 13.91 3.63
N ASP A 99 -11.23 15.01 4.03
CA ASP A 99 -9.88 15.36 3.58
C ASP A 99 -8.85 14.29 3.96
N PHE A 100 -8.98 13.72 5.16
CA PHE A 100 -8.13 12.62 5.59
C PHE A 100 -8.53 11.28 4.94
N ALA A 101 -9.83 11.00 4.81
CA ALA A 101 -10.34 9.76 4.22
C ALA A 101 -9.96 9.63 2.73
N ASP A 102 -10.05 10.71 1.98
CA ASP A 102 -9.81 10.71 0.53
C ASP A 102 -8.31 10.95 0.20
N MET A 103 -7.46 11.09 1.22
CA MET A 103 -6.02 11.21 1.07
C MET A 103 -5.43 9.97 0.39
N PRO A 104 -4.66 10.13 -0.71
CA PRO A 104 -3.91 9.03 -1.30
C PRO A 104 -2.91 8.45 -0.29
N MET A 105 -2.84 7.11 -0.20
CA MET A 105 -1.91 6.40 0.67
C MET A 105 -0.46 6.81 0.47
N ALA A 106 -0.07 7.14 -0.77
CA ALA A 106 1.28 7.63 -1.10
C ALA A 106 1.62 8.98 -0.45
N ARG A 107 0.61 9.77 -0.05
CA ARG A 107 0.74 11.05 0.65
C ARG A 107 0.52 10.95 2.15
N LEU A 108 0.16 9.76 2.64
CA LEU A 108 -0.05 9.54 4.07
C LEU A 108 1.29 9.60 4.81
N THR A 109 1.42 10.61 5.66
CA THR A 109 2.61 10.84 6.48
C THR A 109 2.24 10.81 7.97
N ALA A 110 3.24 10.62 8.83
CA ALA A 110 3.04 10.68 10.28
C ALA A 110 2.46 12.03 10.73
N SER A 111 2.87 13.14 10.10
CA SER A 111 2.35 14.47 10.38
C SER A 111 0.88 14.61 9.98
N ALA A 112 0.48 14.06 8.82
CA ALA A 112 -0.93 14.03 8.40
C ALA A 112 -1.81 13.28 9.40
N ILE A 113 -1.36 12.14 9.92
CA ILE A 113 -2.07 11.36 10.95
C ILE A 113 -2.19 12.16 12.26
N GLN A 114 -1.11 12.82 12.70
CA GLN A 114 -1.17 13.64 13.91
C GLN A 114 -2.12 14.83 13.76
N ALA A 115 -2.11 15.49 12.60
CA ALA A 115 -3.01 16.60 12.31
C ALA A 115 -4.49 16.16 12.36
N TRP A 116 -4.81 15.04 11.72
CA TRP A 116 -6.14 14.41 11.79
C TRP A 116 -6.56 14.09 13.23
N ARG A 117 -5.68 13.45 14.00
CA ARG A 117 -5.95 13.12 15.41
C ARG A 117 -6.27 14.36 16.26
N ARG A 118 -5.58 15.48 16.03
CA ARG A 118 -5.89 16.76 16.71
C ARG A 118 -7.26 17.31 16.34
N ARG A 119 -7.70 17.14 15.09
CA ARG A 119 -9.04 17.57 14.64
C ARG A 119 -10.15 16.71 15.28
N LEU A 120 -9.93 15.39 15.40
CA LEU A 120 -10.86 14.49 16.05
C LEU A 120 -11.09 14.80 17.54
N SER A 121 -10.04 15.21 18.25
CA SER A 121 -10.13 15.51 19.69
C SER A 121 -11.06 16.69 20.03
N LYS A 122 -11.47 17.48 19.04
CA LYS A 122 -12.39 18.62 19.22
C LYS A 122 -13.88 18.20 19.17
N GLY A 123 -14.20 17.01 18.67
CA GLY A 123 -15.59 16.57 18.44
C GLY A 123 -16.00 15.29 19.19
N LEU A 124 -15.12 14.72 20.03
CA LEU A 124 -15.36 13.45 20.72
C LEU A 124 -14.97 13.53 22.19
N ALA A 125 -15.85 13.00 23.06
CA ALA A 125 -15.53 12.82 24.47
C ALA A 125 -14.24 11.97 24.62
N PRO A 126 -13.32 12.34 25.54
CA PRO A 126 -11.98 11.76 25.66
C PRO A 126 -11.93 10.25 25.98
N THR A 127 -13.07 9.63 26.29
CA THR A 127 -13.18 8.21 26.63
C THR A 127 -13.03 7.23 25.46
N THR A 128 -13.10 7.70 24.20
CA THR A 128 -12.99 6.81 23.03
C THR A 128 -11.56 6.70 22.46
N VAL A 129 -10.63 7.57 22.89
CA VAL A 129 -9.30 7.71 22.27
C VAL A 129 -8.23 6.83 22.95
N THR A 130 -8.54 6.23 24.10
CA THR A 130 -7.56 5.45 24.88
C THR A 130 -8.00 3.98 24.92
N ALA A 131 -7.48 3.16 24.01
CA ALA A 131 -7.39 1.74 24.29
C ALA A 131 -6.40 1.58 25.44
N SER A 132 -6.91 1.21 26.62
CA SER A 132 -6.20 1.03 27.88
C SER A 132 -4.89 0.26 27.70
N SER A 133 -3.77 0.98 27.71
CA SER A 133 -2.49 0.44 28.17
C SER A 133 -2.56 0.29 29.69
N THR A 134 -3.18 -0.80 30.16
CA THR A 134 -3.10 -1.21 31.57
C THR A 134 -3.00 -2.73 31.66
N ILE A 135 -1.77 -3.25 31.59
CA ILE A 135 -1.37 -4.49 32.26
C ILE A 135 -0.12 -4.07 33.06
N SER A 136 -0.31 -3.55 34.27
CA SER A 136 -0.32 -4.30 35.54
C SER A 136 1.04 -4.97 35.80
N GLY A 137 1.94 -4.21 36.40
CA GLY A 137 3.12 -4.74 37.07
C GLY A 137 2.70 -5.43 38.36
N ARG A 138 3.19 -6.66 38.54
CA ARG A 138 3.15 -7.38 39.80
C ARG A 138 4.49 -8.09 39.95
N HIS A 139 5.30 -7.67 40.91
CA HIS A 139 5.97 -8.50 41.92
C HIS A 139 6.66 -7.60 42.93
#